data_AF-A0A959AXQ1-F1
#
_entry.id   AF-A0A959AXQ1-F1
#
_cell.length_a   1.000
_cell.length_b   1.000
_cell.length_c   1.000
_cell.angle_alpha   90.00
_cell.angle_beta   90.00
_cell.angle_gamma   90.00
#
_symmetry.space_group_name_H-M   'P 1'
#
loop_
_entity.id
_entity.type
_entity.pdbx_description
1 polymer ?
#
loop_
_entity_poly.entity_id
_entity_poly.type
_entity_poly.pdbx_seq_one_letter_code
_entity_poly.pdbx_strand_id
1 'polypeptide(L)'
;TYGSHPYTYAQALKKGEWLDIGTAGLYEAGDVLPHSATARTFSFSIEPDNRISPDFSSNSLYRTEDPAGFVRLKLFGDFGHSTHALQFAKYIAELSGATDPGRLLDHQILSLSLDYDASVTIPLNNSIQYKSQPGRLLHLAPFGFMEAAPDGASTRLFPLAVPQKLIQQGDETINNVGKDGGEWYIGLEGLAPPQVTALLIQVADGSADPLVKKPKNHLEFAFLRQNQWASFQPEEVQDGTNGLLQSGLLSLSIPGEASSDNTLLPPGLHWVRISVQSMADAVCQVIGVHAQASQATLVGKDNDPQLNALPLPEGTITKLLNPESAVKKITQPYATFGGQAAEPPGHFYTRASERLRHKNRAITLWDYERMVLEAFPSIHKVKCLNHLRYEQSGSTRIYRELAPGHVTVIAISNLRNRNAVDPLRPYTSLGELGKIHDFLQQHLSCFVKLHVRNPIFEPILADFSVRFFPGYDESFYTNLLNEEIKRFLSPWAFEEGEDISLGGKVYKSALINFIEEQPYIDYVEDFKLIHQINPPQPDQEAIEASTLCSILVSAGQHKINPIKGVESSALGEDCGCSRQTTEK
;
A
#
# COMPACT_ATOMS: atom_id res chain seq x y z
N THR A 1 47.20 -21.00 67.33
CA THR A 1 46.72 -21.63 66.08
C THR A 1 45.26 -21.97 66.30
N TYR A 2 44.37 -21.11 65.80
CA TYR A 2 42.93 -21.28 65.96
C TYR A 2 42.46 -22.55 65.24
N GLY A 3 41.61 -23.34 65.90
CA GLY A 3 40.97 -24.52 65.33
C GLY A 3 40.17 -24.15 64.08
N SER A 4 40.04 -25.11 63.17
CA SER A 4 39.32 -25.05 61.90
C SER A 4 38.19 -24.02 61.85
N HIS A 5 38.33 -23.02 60.99
CA HIS A 5 37.29 -22.03 60.71
C HIS A 5 36.02 -22.71 60.17
N PRO A 6 34.82 -22.24 60.55
CA PRO A 6 33.58 -22.84 60.07
C PRO A 6 33.40 -22.59 58.58
N TYR A 7 32.96 -23.60 57.83
CA TYR A 7 32.61 -23.49 56.41
C TYR A 7 31.23 -24.12 56.19
N THR A 8 30.49 -23.61 55.19
CA THR A 8 29.15 -24.10 54.84
C THR A 8 29.18 -24.75 53.47
N TYR A 9 28.63 -25.97 53.34
CA TYR A 9 28.42 -26.60 52.03
C TYR A 9 26.94 -26.77 51.74
N ALA A 10 26.60 -26.68 50.45
CA ALA A 10 25.27 -27.02 49.93
C ALA A 10 25.26 -28.47 49.47
N GLN A 11 24.25 -29.21 49.91
CA GLN A 11 24.01 -30.59 49.51
C GLN A 11 22.62 -30.72 48.88
N ALA A 12 22.53 -31.41 47.74
CA ALA A 12 21.25 -31.79 47.15
C ALA A 12 20.92 -33.24 47.51
N LEU A 13 19.64 -33.50 47.71
CA LEU A 13 19.13 -34.86 47.89
C LEU A 13 19.00 -35.56 46.53
N LYS A 14 19.73 -36.66 46.35
CA LYS A 14 19.75 -37.51 45.14
C LYS A 14 19.50 -38.96 45.53
N LYS A 15 18.39 -39.53 45.07
CA LYS A 15 18.00 -40.94 45.32
C LYS A 15 18.04 -41.32 46.82
N GLY A 16 17.66 -40.40 47.70
CA GLY A 16 17.66 -40.59 49.16
C GLY A 16 19.02 -40.33 49.84
N GLU A 17 20.09 -40.07 49.09
CA GLU A 17 21.40 -39.71 49.62
C GLU A 17 21.71 -38.22 49.42
N TRP A 18 22.41 -37.62 50.37
CA TRP A 18 22.80 -36.22 50.30
C TRP A 18 24.18 -36.09 49.66
N LEU A 19 24.24 -35.44 48.49
CA LEU A 19 25.47 -35.24 47.73
C LEU A 19 25.87 -33.76 47.72
N ASP A 20 27.17 -33.50 47.81
CA ASP A 20 27.74 -32.15 47.76
C ASP A 20 27.58 -31.55 46.35
N ILE A 21 26.98 -30.36 46.26
CA ILE A 21 26.71 -29.67 44.98
C ILE A 21 27.46 -28.33 44.85
N GLY A 22 28.34 -27.99 45.80
CA GLY A 22 29.21 -26.83 45.73
C GLY A 22 30.27 -26.82 46.82
N THR A 23 31.52 -26.50 46.45
CA THR A 23 32.69 -26.45 47.35
C THR A 23 33.11 -25.04 47.74
N ALA A 24 32.43 -24.00 47.24
CA ALA A 24 32.66 -22.62 47.65
C ALA A 24 31.86 -22.35 48.94
N GLY A 25 32.55 -22.31 50.07
CA GLY A 25 31.92 -22.05 51.36
C GLY A 25 31.51 -20.60 51.51
N LEU A 26 30.43 -20.34 52.25
CA LEU A 26 30.07 -18.98 52.67
C LEU A 26 31.17 -18.32 53.52
N TYR A 27 32.10 -19.10 54.08
CA TYR A 27 33.24 -18.65 54.88
C TYR A 27 34.47 -19.50 54.52
N GLU A 28 35.60 -18.86 54.22
CA GLU A 28 36.89 -19.51 53.96
C GLU A 28 37.86 -19.29 55.13
N ALA A 29 38.89 -20.15 55.22
CA ALA A 29 39.94 -20.06 56.24
C ALA A 29 40.81 -18.81 56.02
N GLY A 30 40.36 -17.67 56.55
CA GLY A 30 41.02 -16.37 56.40
C GLY A 30 40.06 -15.17 56.41
N ASP A 31 38.75 -15.41 56.34
CA ASP A 31 37.75 -14.34 56.33
C ASP A 31 37.67 -13.60 57.68
N VAL A 32 37.99 -12.31 57.68
CA VAL A 32 37.76 -11.41 58.82
C VAL A 32 36.36 -10.83 58.68
N LEU A 33 35.43 -11.25 59.54
CA LEU A 33 34.06 -10.72 59.54
C LEU A 33 34.03 -9.38 60.30
N PRO A 34 33.82 -8.23 59.64
CA PRO A 34 33.55 -6.98 60.34
C PRO A 34 32.20 -7.06 61.08
N HIS A 35 32.00 -6.20 62.09
CA HIS A 35 30.78 -6.15 62.92
C HIS A 35 29.50 -5.76 62.15
N SER A 36 29.55 -5.59 60.83
CA SER A 36 28.39 -5.25 59.99
C SER A 36 27.98 -6.43 59.10
N ALA A 37 26.67 -6.58 58.92
CA ALA A 37 26.04 -7.65 58.16
C ALA A 37 26.65 -7.77 56.75
N THR A 38 27.37 -8.87 56.52
CA THR A 38 27.95 -9.19 55.22
C THR A 38 26.95 -10.06 54.44
N ALA A 39 26.43 -9.53 53.34
CA ALA A 39 25.69 -10.33 52.37
C ALA A 39 26.72 -11.17 51.57
N ARG A 40 26.52 -12.49 51.50
CA ARG A 40 27.35 -13.38 50.69
C ARG A 40 26.46 -14.22 49.77
N THR A 41 26.83 -14.27 48.51
CA THR A 41 26.12 -15.02 47.46
C THR A 41 26.94 -16.23 47.09
N PHE A 42 26.29 -17.38 46.97
CA PHE A 42 26.87 -18.62 46.45
C PHE A 42 26.00 -19.11 45.29
N SER A 43 26.63 -19.65 44.25
CA SER A 43 25.96 -20.24 43.11
C SER A 43 26.30 -21.72 43.02
N PHE A 44 25.29 -22.53 42.70
CA PHE A 44 25.45 -23.97 42.47
C PHE A 44 24.58 -24.39 41.28
N SER A 45 24.98 -25.44 40.59
CA SER A 45 24.24 -25.98 39.46
C SER A 45 23.61 -27.31 39.84
N ILE A 46 22.32 -27.48 39.52
CA ILE A 46 21.60 -28.73 39.76
C ILE A 46 21.70 -29.60 38.50
N GLU A 47 22.25 -30.81 38.64
CA GLU A 47 22.32 -31.78 37.56
C GLU A 47 20.92 -32.17 37.04
N PRO A 48 20.77 -32.51 35.74
CA PRO A 48 19.49 -32.90 35.14
C PRO A 48 18.77 -34.03 35.89
N ASP A 49 19.51 -35.00 36.43
CA ASP A 49 18.99 -36.16 37.16
C ASP A 49 18.31 -35.80 38.49
N ASN A 50 18.56 -34.60 39.04
CA ASN A 50 18.00 -34.12 40.30
C ASN A 50 16.82 -33.15 40.08
N ARG A 51 16.41 -32.91 38.83
CA ARG A 51 15.28 -32.04 38.51
C ARG A 51 13.97 -32.77 38.81
N ILE A 52 13.19 -32.21 39.72
CA ILE A 52 11.80 -32.62 39.94
C ILE A 52 10.90 -31.90 38.95
N SER A 53 9.77 -32.51 38.60
CA SER A 53 8.71 -31.79 37.89
C SER A 53 8.23 -30.62 38.75
N PRO A 54 7.96 -29.44 38.17
CA PRO A 54 7.53 -28.29 38.93
C PRO A 54 6.21 -28.60 39.64
N ASP A 55 6.22 -28.46 40.96
CA ASP A 55 5.03 -28.51 41.80
C ASP A 55 4.82 -27.11 42.40
N PHE A 56 3.65 -26.54 42.15
CA PHE A 56 3.25 -25.22 42.64
C PHE A 56 2.41 -25.31 43.93
N SER A 57 2.30 -26.50 44.52
CA SER A 57 1.69 -26.69 45.84
C SER A 57 2.56 -26.09 46.95
N SER A 58 2.02 -25.97 48.16
CA SER A 58 2.77 -25.44 49.30
C SER A 58 4.00 -26.32 49.60
N ASN A 59 5.15 -25.68 49.80
CA ASN A 59 6.41 -26.37 50.14
C ASN A 59 6.20 -27.40 51.27
N SER A 60 6.49 -28.66 50.99
CA SER A 60 6.49 -29.72 51.99
C SER A 60 7.77 -29.65 52.83
N LEU A 61 7.65 -30.01 54.11
CA LEU A 61 8.83 -30.23 54.96
C LEU A 61 9.52 -31.53 54.53
N TYR A 62 10.86 -31.51 54.50
CA TYR A 62 11.67 -32.69 54.18
C TYR A 62 11.31 -33.89 55.06
N ARG A 63 11.06 -35.04 54.43
CA ARG A 63 10.87 -36.35 55.06
C ARG A 63 11.96 -37.31 54.61
N THR A 64 12.32 -38.27 55.46
CA THR A 64 13.37 -39.27 55.16
C THR A 64 13.02 -40.17 53.97
N GLU A 65 11.74 -40.24 53.60
CA GLU A 65 11.23 -41.01 52.47
C GLU A 65 11.37 -40.26 51.13
N ASP A 66 11.66 -38.95 51.16
CA ASP A 66 11.77 -38.16 49.94
C ASP A 66 13.04 -38.53 49.15
N PRO A 67 12.93 -38.89 47.87
CA PRO A 67 14.08 -39.34 47.09
C PRO A 67 14.88 -38.17 46.47
N ALA A 68 14.27 -36.99 46.26
CA ALA A 68 14.88 -35.82 45.61
C ALA A 68 14.11 -34.52 45.93
N GLY A 69 14.60 -33.37 45.46
CA GLY A 69 13.87 -32.09 45.48
C GLY A 69 14.22 -31.14 46.63
N PHE A 70 15.11 -31.55 47.54
CA PHE A 70 15.54 -30.74 48.67
C PHE A 70 17.03 -30.37 48.57
N VAL A 71 17.34 -29.15 48.96
CA VAL A 71 18.71 -28.65 49.17
C VAL A 71 18.88 -28.35 50.65
N ARG A 72 19.95 -28.84 51.26
CA ARG A 72 20.32 -28.51 52.64
C ARG A 72 21.63 -27.74 52.66
N LEU A 73 21.70 -26.74 53.53
CA LEU A 73 22.93 -26.03 53.87
C LEU A 73 23.44 -26.60 55.18
N LYS A 74 24.66 -27.13 55.18
CA LYS A 74 25.28 -27.72 56.36
C LYS A 74 26.52 -26.93 56.75
N LEU A 75 26.49 -26.38 57.97
CA LEU A 75 27.66 -25.76 58.60
C LEU A 75 28.55 -26.86 59.19
N PHE A 76 29.83 -26.82 58.87
CA PHE A 76 30.85 -27.68 59.45
C PHE A 76 31.83 -26.80 60.24
N GLY A 77 32.08 -27.19 61.49
CA GLY A 77 32.83 -26.37 62.46
C GLY A 77 31.90 -25.52 63.32
N ASP A 78 32.50 -24.79 64.26
CA ASP A 78 31.80 -23.88 65.15
C ASP A 78 32.41 -22.48 65.08
N PHE A 79 31.65 -21.47 65.50
CA PHE A 79 32.15 -20.09 65.61
C PHE A 79 32.98 -19.89 66.90
N GLY A 80 33.81 -20.88 67.25
CA GLY A 80 34.65 -20.85 68.44
C GLY A 80 33.92 -21.19 69.76
N HIS A 81 32.65 -21.62 69.71
CA HIS A 81 31.87 -21.95 70.92
C HIS A 81 32.51 -23.07 71.76
N SER A 82 33.07 -24.11 71.13
CA SER A 82 33.75 -25.22 71.82
C SER A 82 35.05 -24.79 72.49
N THR A 83 35.74 -23.80 71.92
CA THR A 83 37.03 -23.32 72.44
C THR A 83 36.88 -22.20 73.46
N HIS A 84 35.84 -21.38 73.35
CA HIS A 84 35.54 -20.29 74.29
C HIS A 84 35.21 -20.79 75.70
N ALA A 85 34.43 -21.87 75.84
CA ALA A 85 34.15 -22.45 77.16
C ALA A 85 35.45 -22.85 77.90
N LEU A 86 36.42 -23.40 77.17
CA LEU A 86 37.73 -23.76 77.71
C LEU A 86 38.60 -22.53 78.02
N GLN A 87 38.53 -21.48 77.20
CA GLN A 87 39.27 -20.24 77.41
C GLN A 87 38.69 -19.40 78.56
N PHE A 88 37.36 -19.34 78.70
CA PHE A 88 36.68 -18.68 79.80
C PHE A 88 36.95 -19.39 81.13
N ALA A 89 36.97 -20.72 81.14
CA ALA A 89 37.40 -21.50 82.31
C ALA A 89 38.86 -21.22 82.71
N LYS A 90 39.77 -21.05 81.74
CA LYS A 90 41.17 -20.65 82.00
C LYS A 90 41.28 -19.21 82.51
N TYR A 91 40.48 -18.28 81.98
CA TYR A 91 40.43 -16.90 82.44
C TYR A 91 39.96 -16.79 83.90
N ILE A 92 38.94 -17.56 84.31
CA ILE A 92 38.47 -17.59 85.70
C ILE A 92 39.51 -18.21 86.65
N ALA A 93 40.35 -19.13 86.16
CA ALA A 93 41.31 -19.86 86.98
C ALA A 93 42.63 -19.09 87.27
N GLU A 94 42.98 -18.03 86.53
CA GLU A 94 44.23 -17.26 86.72
C GLU A 94 43.98 -15.77 87.02
N LEU A 95 44.47 -15.28 88.16
CA LEU A 95 44.25 -13.91 88.67
C LEU A 95 45.27 -12.85 88.20
N SER A 96 46.14 -13.15 87.23
CA SER A 96 47.03 -12.15 86.63
C SER A 96 47.64 -12.61 85.30
N GLY A 97 47.11 -12.11 84.19
CA GLY A 97 47.71 -12.23 82.84
C GLY A 97 46.79 -12.74 81.74
N ALA A 98 45.62 -13.29 82.06
CA ALA A 98 44.67 -13.80 81.06
C ALA A 98 43.80 -12.66 80.49
N THR A 99 43.77 -12.53 79.17
CA THR A 99 42.89 -11.61 78.44
C THR A 99 41.46 -12.12 78.49
N ASP A 100 40.50 -11.25 78.80
CA ASP A 100 39.07 -11.57 78.73
C ASP A 100 38.73 -12.05 77.30
N PRO A 101 38.22 -13.29 77.12
CA PRO A 101 37.88 -13.80 75.79
C PRO A 101 36.71 -13.04 75.14
N GLY A 102 36.06 -12.12 75.86
CA GLY A 102 34.97 -11.30 75.36
C GLY A 102 33.68 -12.11 75.19
N ARG A 103 32.59 -11.41 74.85
CA ARG A 103 31.30 -12.04 74.61
C ARG A 103 31.30 -12.77 73.26
N LEU A 104 30.93 -14.04 73.28
CA LEU A 104 30.66 -14.82 72.07
C LEU A 104 29.51 -14.19 71.27
N LEU A 105 29.67 -14.15 69.95
CA LEU A 105 28.64 -13.74 69.02
C LEU A 105 27.92 -14.98 68.49
N ASP A 106 26.61 -15.07 68.73
CA ASP A 106 25.76 -16.07 68.09
C ASP A 106 25.33 -15.55 66.72
N HIS A 107 25.96 -16.05 65.66
CA HIS A 107 25.56 -15.70 64.30
C HIS A 107 24.22 -16.37 63.97
N GLN A 108 23.20 -15.57 63.64
CA GLN A 108 21.89 -16.04 63.18
C GLN A 108 21.70 -15.70 61.71
N ILE A 109 21.15 -16.64 60.94
CA ILE A 109 20.70 -16.39 59.57
C ILE A 109 19.37 -15.65 59.65
N LEU A 110 19.36 -14.37 59.27
CA LEU A 110 18.16 -13.53 59.31
C LEU A 110 17.22 -13.77 58.12
N SER A 111 17.77 -14.01 56.93
CA SER A 111 17.01 -14.25 55.72
C SER A 111 17.83 -15.05 54.70
N LEU A 112 17.16 -15.91 53.95
CA LEU A 112 17.72 -16.63 52.81
C LEU A 112 16.86 -16.33 51.59
N SER A 113 17.46 -15.78 50.53
CA SER A 113 16.82 -15.60 49.22
C SER A 113 17.48 -16.51 48.20
N LEU A 114 16.69 -17.08 47.29
CA LEU A 114 17.16 -17.92 46.21
C LEU A 114 16.67 -17.32 44.89
N ASP A 115 17.60 -16.95 44.03
CA ASP A 115 17.33 -16.57 42.64
C ASP A 115 17.71 -17.75 41.73
N TYR A 116 16.93 -17.97 40.68
CA TYR A 116 17.23 -18.99 39.67
C TYR A 116 17.10 -18.41 38.25
N ASP A 117 17.90 -18.93 37.33
CA ASP A 117 17.80 -18.67 35.89
C ASP A 117 17.50 -19.99 35.19
N ALA A 118 16.51 -19.99 34.29
CA ALA A 118 16.05 -21.16 33.57
C ALA A 118 16.03 -20.87 32.07
N SER A 119 16.83 -21.62 31.30
CA SER A 119 16.86 -21.55 29.85
C SER A 119 16.43 -22.88 29.22
N VAL A 120 15.65 -22.79 28.14
CA VAL A 120 15.23 -23.93 27.33
C VAL A 120 15.62 -23.67 25.88
N THR A 121 16.30 -24.63 25.26
CA THR A 121 16.70 -24.55 23.85
C THR A 121 15.64 -25.21 22.97
N ILE A 122 15.04 -24.45 22.05
CA ILE A 122 14.07 -24.97 21.08
C ILE A 122 14.80 -25.29 19.77
N PRO A 123 14.93 -26.57 19.37
CA PRO A 123 15.60 -26.95 18.13
C PRO A 123 14.71 -26.66 16.92
N LEU A 124 15.13 -25.72 16.06
CA LEU A 124 14.41 -25.37 14.82
C LEU A 124 14.94 -26.10 13.57
N ASN A 125 15.94 -26.96 13.74
CA ASN A 125 16.61 -27.72 12.69
C ASN A 125 16.06 -29.15 12.53
N ASN A 126 15.26 -29.64 13.48
CA ASN A 126 14.75 -31.01 13.48
C ASN A 126 13.28 -31.03 13.91
N SER A 127 12.42 -31.42 12.97
CA SER A 127 10.95 -31.47 13.13
C SER A 127 10.48 -32.43 14.21
N ILE A 128 11.19 -33.55 14.40
CA ILE A 128 10.84 -34.58 15.40
C ILE A 128 11.13 -34.08 16.81
N GLN A 129 12.32 -33.47 17.00
CA GLN A 129 12.69 -32.90 18.30
C GLN A 129 11.81 -31.69 18.65
N TYR A 130 11.50 -30.83 17.68
CA TYR A 130 10.60 -29.69 17.89
C TYR A 130 9.22 -30.13 18.42
N LYS A 131 8.59 -31.15 17.84
CA LYS A 131 7.27 -31.66 18.28
C LYS A 131 7.27 -32.22 19.71
N SER A 132 8.44 -32.62 20.22
CA SER A 132 8.58 -33.15 21.59
C SER A 132 8.77 -32.09 22.66
N GLN A 133 9.10 -30.85 22.26
CA GLN A 133 9.35 -29.74 23.20
C GLN A 133 8.06 -29.00 23.57
N PRO A 134 7.98 -28.40 24.77
CA PRO A 134 6.81 -27.62 25.19
C PRO A 134 6.73 -26.25 24.51
N GLY A 135 7.86 -25.69 24.07
CA GLY A 135 7.92 -24.39 23.42
C GLY A 135 7.57 -24.46 21.94
N ARG A 136 6.72 -23.54 21.47
CA ARG A 136 6.34 -23.40 20.05
C ARG A 136 6.82 -22.07 19.50
N LEU A 137 7.26 -22.08 18.24
CA LEU A 137 7.58 -20.87 17.48
C LEU A 137 6.34 -20.42 16.70
N LEU A 138 5.80 -19.27 17.07
CA LEU A 138 4.66 -18.66 16.40
C LEU A 138 5.10 -17.40 15.65
N HIS A 139 4.71 -17.33 14.39
CA HIS A 139 4.78 -16.12 13.58
C HIS A 139 3.48 -15.33 13.77
N LEU A 140 3.61 -14.11 14.29
CA LEU A 140 2.50 -13.16 14.37
C LEU A 140 2.32 -12.48 13.00
N ALA A 141 1.10 -12.60 12.47
CA ALA A 141 0.67 -11.94 11.24
C ALA A 141 -0.34 -10.82 11.60
N PRO A 142 -0.64 -9.91 10.67
CA PRO A 142 -1.54 -8.77 10.94
C PRO A 142 -2.92 -9.17 11.49
N PHE A 143 -3.43 -10.35 11.12
CA PHE A 143 -4.79 -10.79 11.44
C PHE A 143 -4.85 -12.05 12.33
N GLY A 144 -3.70 -12.60 12.71
CA GLY A 144 -3.65 -13.90 13.38
C GLY A 144 -2.23 -14.40 13.59
N PHE A 145 -2.08 -15.71 13.69
CA PHE A 145 -0.78 -16.33 13.91
C PHE A 145 -0.64 -17.64 13.15
N MET A 146 0.60 -17.99 12.82
CA MET A 146 0.95 -19.24 12.16
C MET A 146 2.07 -19.90 12.94
N GLU A 147 1.94 -21.21 13.18
CA GLU A 147 3.04 -21.98 13.77
C GLU A 147 4.13 -22.20 12.70
N ALA A 148 5.36 -21.77 13.00
CA ALA A 148 6.53 -21.95 12.14
C ALA A 148 7.24 -23.26 12.49
N ALA A 149 6.53 -24.37 12.32
CA ALA A 149 7.09 -25.69 12.57
C ALA A 149 8.20 -26.02 11.56
N PRO A 150 9.30 -26.69 11.97
CA PRO A 150 10.31 -27.16 11.03
C PRO A 150 9.70 -28.27 10.16
N ASP A 151 9.65 -28.08 8.85
CA ASP A 151 9.14 -29.08 7.88
C ASP A 151 10.28 -29.72 7.06
N GLY A 152 11.51 -29.67 7.57
CA GLY A 152 12.72 -30.22 6.91
C GLY A 152 13.38 -29.28 5.91
N ALA A 153 12.63 -28.31 5.38
CA ALA A 153 13.18 -27.09 4.77
C ALA A 153 13.55 -26.08 5.87
N SER A 154 14.49 -25.17 5.58
CA SER A 154 14.98 -24.18 6.54
C SER A 154 13.83 -23.40 7.21
N THR A 155 13.80 -23.40 8.54
CA THR A 155 12.82 -22.65 9.33
C THR A 155 13.18 -21.17 9.34
N ARG A 156 12.26 -20.30 8.91
CA ARG A 156 12.46 -18.85 8.98
C ARG A 156 12.21 -18.37 10.41
N LEU A 157 13.09 -17.52 10.92
CA LEU A 157 12.95 -16.89 12.24
C LEU A 157 11.97 -15.71 12.23
N PHE A 158 11.88 -15.01 11.11
CA PHE A 158 11.03 -13.84 10.96
C PHE A 158 9.91 -14.13 9.95
N PRO A 159 8.67 -13.70 10.25
CA PRO A 159 7.59 -13.78 9.29
C PRO A 159 7.88 -12.86 8.10
N LEU A 160 7.51 -13.32 6.90
CA LEU A 160 7.44 -12.44 5.76
C LEU A 160 6.11 -11.69 5.81
N ALA A 161 6.18 -10.37 6.00
CA ALA A 161 5.00 -9.51 5.88
C ALA A 161 4.44 -9.47 4.46
N VAL A 162 5.32 -9.65 3.46
CA VAL A 162 4.97 -9.71 2.03
C VAL A 162 5.70 -10.91 1.42
N PRO A 163 5.06 -11.75 0.59
CA PRO A 163 5.72 -12.87 -0.07
C PRO A 163 6.88 -12.35 -0.93
N GLN A 164 8.10 -12.75 -0.59
CA GLN A 164 9.29 -12.35 -1.34
C GLN A 164 9.37 -13.16 -2.63
N LYS A 165 9.31 -12.47 -3.76
CA LYS A 165 9.42 -13.09 -5.09
C LYS A 165 10.35 -12.28 -5.97
N LEU A 166 11.04 -13.01 -6.85
CA LEU A 166 11.83 -12.45 -7.92
C LEU A 166 10.87 -12.04 -9.06
N ILE A 167 10.78 -10.73 -9.31
CA ILE A 167 10.01 -10.13 -10.40
C ILE A 167 10.97 -9.76 -11.53
N GLN A 168 10.51 -9.94 -12.77
CA GLN A 168 11.16 -9.40 -13.97
C GLN A 168 10.77 -7.91 -14.15
N GLN A 169 11.70 -6.98 -13.96
CA GLN A 169 11.52 -5.56 -14.30
C GLN A 169 12.40 -5.21 -15.50
N GLY A 170 11.87 -5.36 -16.71
CA GLY A 170 12.67 -5.21 -17.94
C GLY A 170 13.51 -6.48 -18.19
N ASP A 171 14.82 -6.32 -18.35
CA ASP A 171 15.77 -7.43 -18.52
C ASP A 171 16.39 -7.89 -17.18
N GLU A 172 16.04 -7.24 -16.05
CA GLU A 172 16.59 -7.54 -14.73
C GLU A 172 15.59 -8.29 -13.84
N THR A 173 16.09 -9.29 -13.10
CA THR A 173 15.33 -10.03 -12.10
C THR A 173 15.62 -9.46 -10.71
N ILE A 174 14.63 -8.82 -10.11
CA ILE A 174 14.75 -8.10 -8.83
C ILE A 174 13.78 -8.65 -7.79
N ASN A 175 14.11 -8.53 -6.51
CA ASN A 175 13.19 -8.89 -5.44
C ASN A 175 12.10 -7.81 -5.30
N ASN A 176 10.88 -8.23 -4.95
CA ASN A 176 9.72 -7.36 -4.76
C ASN A 176 9.71 -6.58 -3.44
N VAL A 177 10.68 -6.82 -2.56
CA VAL A 177 10.81 -6.14 -1.26
C VAL A 177 11.00 -4.64 -1.47
N GLY A 178 10.13 -3.83 -0.86
CA GLY A 178 10.17 -2.35 -0.95
C GLY A 178 9.65 -1.79 -2.27
N LYS A 179 8.95 -2.59 -3.08
CA LYS A 179 8.20 -2.11 -4.25
C LYS A 179 6.75 -1.83 -3.86
N ASP A 180 6.07 -0.97 -4.63
CA ASP A 180 4.65 -0.63 -4.48
C ASP A 180 3.76 -1.85 -4.82
N GLY A 181 3.80 -2.87 -3.96
CA GLY A 181 2.95 -4.06 -4.03
C GLY A 181 1.76 -3.95 -3.08
N GLY A 182 0.73 -4.76 -3.33
CA GLY A 182 -0.47 -4.79 -2.52
C GLY A 182 -1.06 -6.19 -2.44
N GLU A 183 -1.68 -6.52 -1.32
CA GLU A 183 -2.42 -7.78 -1.14
C GLU A 183 -3.87 -7.49 -0.78
N TRP A 184 -4.78 -8.19 -1.42
CA TRP A 184 -6.21 -8.10 -1.19
C TRP A 184 -6.75 -9.47 -0.77
N TYR A 185 -7.33 -9.53 0.43
CA TYR A 185 -7.89 -10.73 1.03
C TYR A 185 -9.42 -10.74 0.91
N ILE A 186 -9.97 -11.84 0.39
CA ILE A 186 -11.41 -12.06 0.21
C ILE A 186 -11.80 -13.30 1.00
N GLY A 187 -12.68 -13.14 1.99
CA GLY A 187 -13.23 -14.25 2.78
C GLY A 187 -14.60 -14.67 2.24
N LEU A 188 -14.75 -15.95 1.91
CA LEU A 188 -15.99 -16.54 1.39
C LEU A 188 -16.63 -17.43 2.46
N GLU A 189 -17.87 -17.10 2.82
CA GLU A 189 -18.68 -17.87 3.77
C GLU A 189 -19.56 -18.90 3.04
N GLY A 190 -19.80 -20.06 3.66
CA GLY A 190 -20.76 -21.06 3.18
C GLY A 190 -20.36 -21.76 1.89
N LEU A 191 -19.06 -21.77 1.58
CA LEU A 191 -18.51 -22.46 0.42
C LEU A 191 -18.26 -23.95 0.73
N ALA A 192 -18.57 -24.84 -0.21
CA ALA A 192 -18.31 -26.27 -0.07
C ALA A 192 -17.33 -26.73 -1.18
N PRO A 193 -16.00 -26.72 -0.92
CA PRO A 193 -15.02 -27.19 -1.90
C PRO A 193 -15.21 -28.68 -2.27
N PRO A 194 -14.97 -29.09 -3.53
CA PRO A 194 -14.64 -28.27 -4.69
C PRO A 194 -15.87 -27.58 -5.29
N GLN A 195 -15.78 -26.27 -5.56
CA GLN A 195 -16.89 -25.47 -6.10
C GLN A 195 -16.36 -24.30 -6.95
N VAL A 196 -17.09 -23.94 -8.01
CA VAL A 196 -16.84 -22.72 -8.79
C VAL A 196 -17.64 -21.56 -8.21
N THR A 197 -16.98 -20.43 -7.99
CA THR A 197 -17.61 -19.18 -7.55
C THR A 197 -17.33 -18.05 -8.51
N ALA A 198 -18.38 -17.35 -8.91
CA ALA A 198 -18.29 -16.13 -9.70
C ALA A 198 -18.43 -14.89 -8.81
N LEU A 199 -17.44 -14.01 -8.85
CA LEU A 199 -17.42 -12.73 -8.14
C LEU A 199 -17.53 -11.59 -9.15
N LEU A 200 -18.51 -10.71 -9.01
CA LEU A 200 -18.51 -9.44 -9.73
C LEU A 200 -17.62 -8.47 -8.98
N ILE A 201 -16.54 -8.05 -9.63
CA ILE A 201 -15.67 -6.99 -9.13
C ILE A 201 -16.05 -5.72 -9.87
N GLN A 202 -16.60 -4.77 -9.12
CA GLN A 202 -16.86 -3.42 -9.60
C GLN A 202 -15.66 -2.54 -9.25
N VAL A 203 -15.10 -1.90 -10.26
CA VAL A 203 -14.02 -0.92 -10.09
C VAL A 203 -14.46 0.45 -10.58
N ALA A 204 -13.78 1.48 -10.07
CA ALA A 204 -13.88 2.83 -10.59
C ALA A 204 -13.05 2.93 -11.87
N ASP A 205 -13.70 2.83 -13.03
CA ASP A 205 -13.04 2.92 -14.33
C ASP A 205 -12.28 4.26 -14.45
N GLY A 206 -11.00 4.19 -14.86
CA GLY A 206 -10.15 5.38 -15.01
C GLY A 206 -9.45 5.87 -13.74
N SER A 207 -9.59 5.16 -12.61
CA SER A 207 -8.85 5.46 -11.37
C SER A 207 -7.42 4.92 -11.34
N ALA A 208 -7.09 3.93 -12.18
CA ALA A 208 -5.71 3.47 -12.36
C ALA A 208 -4.85 4.58 -12.96
N ASP A 209 -3.60 4.72 -12.52
CA ASP A 209 -2.68 5.70 -13.06
C ASP A 209 -2.44 5.43 -14.56
N PRO A 210 -2.95 6.29 -15.46
CA PRO A 210 -2.82 6.12 -16.90
C PRO A 210 -1.37 6.23 -17.38
N LEU A 211 -0.48 6.70 -16.52
CA LEU A 211 0.91 6.96 -16.83
C LEU A 211 1.83 5.77 -16.55
N VAL A 212 1.39 4.83 -15.72
CA VAL A 212 2.18 3.65 -15.34
C VAL A 212 1.99 2.54 -16.35
N LYS A 213 3.09 1.88 -16.74
CA LYS A 213 3.03 0.69 -17.58
C LYS A 213 2.73 -0.51 -16.71
N LYS A 214 1.54 -1.07 -16.88
CA LYS A 214 1.14 -2.30 -16.21
C LYS A 214 2.04 -3.49 -16.62
N PRO A 215 2.62 -4.23 -15.65
CA PRO A 215 3.34 -5.46 -15.92
C PRO A 215 2.47 -6.53 -16.59
N LYS A 216 3.10 -7.45 -17.34
CA LYS A 216 2.41 -8.68 -17.81
C LYS A 216 2.21 -9.61 -16.61
N ASN A 217 1.06 -10.27 -16.51
CA ASN A 217 0.68 -11.13 -15.37
C ASN A 217 0.80 -10.42 -14.02
N HIS A 218 0.17 -9.25 -13.94
CA HIS A 218 0.28 -8.35 -12.79
C HIS A 218 -0.37 -8.88 -11.51
N LEU A 219 -1.42 -9.69 -11.65
CA LEU A 219 -2.16 -10.29 -10.54
C LEU A 219 -1.72 -11.73 -10.29
N GLU A 220 -1.53 -12.06 -9.03
CA GLU A 220 -1.40 -13.44 -8.58
C GLU A 220 -2.57 -13.82 -7.69
N PHE A 221 -3.13 -14.99 -7.95
CA PHE A 221 -4.25 -15.53 -7.19
C PHE A 221 -3.74 -16.68 -6.33
N ALA A 222 -4.10 -16.66 -5.04
CA ALA A 222 -3.80 -17.74 -4.10
C ALA A 222 -5.01 -18.03 -3.21
N PHE A 223 -5.10 -19.25 -2.69
CA PHE A 223 -6.07 -19.66 -1.68
C PHE A 223 -5.34 -20.16 -0.43
N LEU A 224 -6.05 -20.14 0.69
CA LEU A 224 -5.50 -20.58 1.96
C LEU A 224 -5.73 -22.09 2.17
N ARG A 225 -4.65 -22.81 2.45
CA ARG A 225 -4.64 -24.24 2.80
C ARG A 225 -3.80 -24.43 4.06
N GLN A 226 -4.45 -24.79 5.17
CA GLN A 226 -3.81 -25.08 6.46
C GLN A 226 -2.79 -24.00 6.86
N ASN A 227 -3.21 -22.73 6.89
CA ASN A 227 -2.37 -21.55 7.14
C ASN A 227 -1.25 -21.28 6.12
N GLN A 228 -1.18 -22.01 5.00
CA GLN A 228 -0.23 -21.77 3.91
C GLN A 228 -0.95 -21.28 2.65
N TRP A 229 -0.38 -20.27 1.99
CA TRP A 229 -0.90 -19.76 0.72
C TRP A 229 -0.47 -20.68 -0.43
N ALA A 230 -1.44 -21.29 -1.11
CA ALA A 230 -1.23 -22.07 -2.33
C ALA A 230 -1.71 -21.25 -3.55
N SER A 231 -0.93 -21.25 -4.63
CA SER A 231 -1.31 -20.55 -5.87
C SER A 231 -2.37 -21.31 -6.64
N PHE A 232 -3.31 -20.60 -7.25
CA PHE A 232 -4.20 -21.20 -8.25
C PHE A 232 -3.45 -21.52 -9.54
N GLN A 233 -3.90 -22.55 -10.25
CA GLN A 233 -3.47 -22.81 -11.62
C GLN A 233 -4.12 -21.82 -12.60
N PRO A 234 -3.48 -21.50 -13.75
CA PRO A 234 -4.04 -20.58 -14.73
C PRO A 234 -5.43 -21.01 -15.24
N GLU A 235 -5.73 -22.30 -15.29
CA GLU A 235 -7.02 -22.84 -15.74
C GLU A 235 -8.13 -22.71 -14.70
N GLU A 236 -7.77 -22.53 -13.41
CA GLU A 236 -8.71 -22.41 -12.30
C GLU A 236 -9.25 -20.98 -12.14
N VAL A 237 -8.60 -20.00 -12.78
CA VAL A 237 -8.94 -18.58 -12.69
C VAL A 237 -9.34 -18.05 -14.06
N GLN A 238 -10.59 -17.61 -14.16
CA GLN A 238 -11.06 -16.86 -15.32
C GLN A 238 -11.28 -15.40 -14.92
N ASP A 239 -10.36 -14.54 -15.34
CA ASP A 239 -10.39 -13.11 -15.03
C ASP A 239 -11.04 -12.28 -16.15
N GLY A 240 -12.28 -11.84 -15.93
CA GLY A 240 -12.98 -10.90 -16.80
C GLY A 240 -12.63 -9.42 -16.57
N THR A 241 -11.86 -9.11 -15.51
CA THR A 241 -11.51 -7.72 -15.13
C THR A 241 -10.29 -7.17 -15.86
N ASN A 242 -9.65 -7.98 -16.71
CA ASN A 242 -8.40 -7.67 -17.40
C ASN A 242 -7.30 -7.19 -16.42
N GLY A 243 -7.19 -7.90 -15.30
CA GLY A 243 -6.32 -7.60 -14.18
C GLY A 243 -6.75 -6.38 -13.36
N LEU A 244 -8.04 -6.20 -13.05
CA LEU A 244 -8.58 -5.04 -12.32
C LEU A 244 -8.45 -3.70 -13.07
N LEU A 245 -8.47 -3.71 -14.40
CA LEU A 245 -8.54 -2.46 -15.20
C LEU A 245 -9.97 -2.06 -15.54
N GLN A 246 -10.89 -3.01 -15.50
CA GLN A 246 -12.30 -2.81 -15.80
C GLN A 246 -13.16 -3.64 -14.86
N SER A 247 -14.42 -3.24 -14.72
CA SER A 247 -15.40 -4.03 -13.99
C SER A 247 -15.70 -5.32 -14.75
N GLY A 248 -15.82 -6.44 -14.03
CA GLY A 248 -15.97 -7.74 -14.66
C GLY A 248 -16.20 -8.88 -13.68
N LEU A 249 -16.51 -10.06 -14.24
CA LEU A 249 -16.68 -11.30 -13.47
C LEU A 249 -15.32 -11.98 -13.32
N LEU A 250 -14.97 -12.31 -12.08
CA LEU A 250 -13.87 -13.19 -11.72
C LEU A 250 -14.44 -14.54 -11.32
N SER A 251 -14.20 -15.58 -12.13
CA SER A 251 -14.63 -16.94 -11.80
C SER A 251 -13.44 -17.73 -11.25
N LEU A 252 -13.61 -18.28 -10.06
CA LEU A 252 -12.59 -19.02 -9.33
C LEU A 252 -13.09 -20.46 -9.11
N SER A 253 -12.32 -21.44 -9.56
CA SER A 253 -12.54 -22.85 -9.27
C SER A 253 -11.81 -23.21 -7.98
N ILE A 254 -12.52 -23.26 -6.86
CA ILE A 254 -11.91 -23.48 -5.55
C ILE A 254 -11.64 -24.98 -5.37
N PRO A 255 -10.38 -25.39 -5.15
CA PRO A 255 -10.03 -26.79 -5.03
C PRO A 255 -10.48 -27.37 -3.69
N GLY A 256 -10.66 -28.70 -3.64
CA GLY A 256 -11.04 -29.43 -2.43
C GLY A 256 -10.05 -29.33 -1.27
N GLU A 257 -8.85 -28.81 -1.52
CA GLU A 257 -7.79 -28.62 -0.51
C GLU A 257 -7.95 -27.33 0.30
N ALA A 258 -8.85 -26.43 -0.08
CA ALA A 258 -9.06 -25.15 0.61
C ALA A 258 -9.67 -25.36 2.00
N SER A 259 -8.98 -24.88 3.05
CA SER A 259 -9.42 -25.06 4.44
C SER A 259 -10.20 -23.85 4.97
N SER A 260 -11.20 -24.11 5.80
CA SER A 260 -11.95 -23.10 6.57
C SER A 260 -11.38 -22.88 7.99
N ASP A 261 -10.73 -23.91 8.54
CA ASP A 261 -10.07 -23.87 9.84
C ASP A 261 -8.65 -23.31 9.69
N ASN A 262 -8.50 -22.03 9.96
CA ASN A 262 -7.23 -21.31 9.87
C ASN A 262 -7.02 -20.46 11.14
N THR A 263 -5.77 -20.30 11.55
CA THR A 263 -5.34 -19.41 12.64
C THR A 263 -4.68 -18.14 12.12
N LEU A 264 -4.26 -18.14 10.85
CA LEU A 264 -3.64 -16.98 10.18
C LEU A 264 -4.66 -15.86 9.93
N LEU A 265 -5.90 -16.23 9.62
CA LEU A 265 -7.03 -15.36 9.33
C LEU A 265 -8.25 -15.84 10.12
N PRO A 266 -9.32 -15.02 10.26
CA PRO A 266 -10.52 -15.42 10.98
C PRO A 266 -11.06 -16.79 10.50
N PRO A 267 -11.37 -17.70 11.45
CA PRO A 267 -11.85 -19.04 11.12
C PRO A 267 -13.29 -19.02 10.59
N GLY A 268 -13.69 -20.10 9.90
CA GLY A 268 -15.05 -20.27 9.37
C GLY A 268 -15.26 -19.68 7.97
N LEU A 269 -14.20 -19.13 7.36
CA LEU A 269 -14.21 -18.57 6.01
C LEU A 269 -13.15 -19.25 5.15
N HIS A 270 -13.46 -19.40 3.86
CA HIS A 270 -12.47 -19.78 2.84
C HIS A 270 -11.82 -18.51 2.29
N TRP A 271 -10.51 -18.41 2.41
CA TRP A 271 -9.78 -17.20 2.07
C TRP A 271 -9.11 -17.30 0.70
N VAL A 272 -9.37 -16.31 -0.14
CA VAL A 272 -8.69 -16.05 -1.41
C VAL A 272 -7.86 -14.78 -1.26
N ARG A 273 -6.65 -14.79 -1.79
CA ARG A 273 -5.76 -13.64 -1.87
C ARG A 273 -5.50 -13.29 -3.33
N ILE A 274 -5.66 -12.02 -3.66
CA ILE A 274 -5.23 -11.41 -4.91
C ILE A 274 -4.08 -10.47 -4.58
N SER A 275 -2.90 -10.73 -5.13
CA SER A 275 -1.71 -9.91 -4.85
C SER A 275 -1.16 -9.27 -6.12
N VAL A 276 -0.73 -8.02 -5.98
CA VAL A 276 0.00 -7.23 -6.96
C VAL A 276 1.46 -7.16 -6.53
N GLN A 277 2.36 -7.58 -7.40
CA GLN A 277 3.79 -7.69 -7.07
C GLN A 277 4.53 -6.33 -7.08
N SER A 278 4.09 -5.38 -7.91
CA SER A 278 4.68 -4.05 -8.05
C SER A 278 3.73 -3.12 -8.81
N MET A 279 3.89 -1.80 -8.70
CA MET A 279 3.03 -0.81 -9.37
C MET A 279 1.54 -0.98 -9.04
N ALA A 280 1.20 -0.95 -7.75
CA ALA A 280 -0.18 -0.99 -7.27
C ALA A 280 -1.05 0.12 -7.89
N ASP A 281 -0.50 1.28 -8.20
CA ASP A 281 -1.25 2.38 -8.84
C ASP A 281 -1.73 2.05 -10.28
N ALA A 282 -1.22 0.97 -10.89
CA ALA A 282 -1.66 0.53 -12.22
C ALA A 282 -2.97 -0.29 -12.21
N VAL A 283 -3.58 -0.53 -11.05
CA VAL A 283 -4.91 -1.15 -10.93
C VAL A 283 -5.98 -0.13 -10.55
N CYS A 284 -7.22 -0.36 -10.96
CA CYS A 284 -8.33 0.51 -10.60
C CYS A 284 -8.74 0.30 -9.14
N GLN A 285 -9.27 1.36 -8.53
CA GLN A 285 -9.87 1.31 -7.20
C GLN A 285 -11.12 0.44 -7.21
N VAL A 286 -11.22 -0.48 -6.25
CA VAL A 286 -12.37 -1.38 -6.11
C VAL A 286 -13.50 -0.64 -5.39
N ILE A 287 -14.68 -0.60 -6.00
CA ILE A 287 -15.90 -0.01 -5.43
C ILE A 287 -16.67 -1.06 -4.64
N GLY A 288 -16.76 -2.28 -5.16
CA GLY A 288 -17.54 -3.34 -4.52
C GLY A 288 -17.26 -4.72 -5.09
N VAL A 289 -17.54 -5.73 -4.28
CA VAL A 289 -17.46 -7.14 -4.65
C VAL A 289 -18.78 -7.83 -4.31
N HIS A 290 -19.34 -8.52 -5.29
CA HIS A 290 -20.60 -9.25 -5.13
C HIS A 290 -20.41 -10.71 -5.50
N ALA A 291 -20.78 -11.61 -4.61
CA ALA A 291 -20.68 -13.04 -4.85
C ALA A 291 -21.87 -13.57 -5.67
N GLN A 292 -21.65 -14.69 -6.38
CA GLN A 292 -22.65 -15.38 -7.21
C GLN A 292 -23.27 -14.48 -8.29
N ALA A 293 -22.44 -13.65 -8.90
CA ALA A 293 -22.88 -12.75 -9.95
C ALA A 293 -22.85 -13.43 -11.34
N SER A 294 -23.76 -13.01 -12.22
CA SER A 294 -23.84 -13.45 -13.61
C SER A 294 -24.18 -12.28 -14.52
N GLN A 295 -23.79 -12.37 -15.79
CA GLN A 295 -24.07 -11.35 -16.79
C GLN A 295 -25.44 -11.62 -17.44
N ALA A 296 -26.31 -10.61 -17.40
CA ALA A 296 -27.58 -10.62 -18.12
C ALA A 296 -27.50 -9.67 -19.32
N THR A 297 -27.99 -10.11 -20.47
CA THR A 297 -28.12 -9.30 -21.68
C THR A 297 -29.59 -9.09 -22.02
N LEU A 298 -29.90 -7.95 -22.63
CA LEU A 298 -31.26 -7.67 -23.08
C LEU A 298 -31.63 -8.62 -24.22
N VAL A 299 -32.74 -9.35 -24.07
CA VAL A 299 -33.31 -10.23 -25.10
C VAL A 299 -34.71 -9.73 -25.45
N GLY A 300 -34.88 -9.12 -26.62
CA GLY A 300 -36.17 -8.62 -27.11
C GLY A 300 -36.02 -7.76 -28.37
N LYS A 301 -36.91 -7.93 -29.35
CA LYS A 301 -36.80 -7.32 -30.70
C LYS A 301 -37.77 -6.15 -30.96
N ASP A 302 -38.71 -5.85 -30.05
CA ASP A 302 -39.81 -4.90 -30.30
C ASP A 302 -39.95 -3.82 -29.20
N ASN A 303 -38.85 -3.44 -28.56
CA ASN A 303 -38.86 -2.25 -27.68
C ASN A 303 -38.63 -0.99 -28.51
N ASP A 304 -39.11 0.16 -28.02
CA ASP A 304 -38.83 1.46 -28.62
C ASP A 304 -37.31 1.58 -28.90
N PRO A 305 -36.88 1.90 -30.14
CA PRO A 305 -35.48 2.01 -30.52
C PRO A 305 -34.65 2.95 -29.63
N GLN A 306 -35.29 3.89 -28.94
CA GLN A 306 -34.64 4.84 -28.04
C GLN A 306 -34.37 4.26 -26.64
N LEU A 307 -35.12 3.24 -26.20
CA LEU A 307 -34.94 2.61 -24.88
C LEU A 307 -33.60 1.89 -24.76
N ASN A 308 -33.02 1.42 -25.87
CA ASN A 308 -31.74 0.73 -25.86
C ASN A 308 -30.55 1.65 -25.51
N ALA A 309 -30.71 2.97 -25.67
CA ALA A 309 -29.67 3.94 -25.31
C ALA A 309 -29.71 4.35 -23.83
N LEU A 310 -30.86 4.17 -23.17
CA LEU A 310 -31.03 4.62 -21.79
C LEU A 310 -30.51 3.55 -20.83
N PRO A 311 -29.54 3.87 -19.96
CA PRO A 311 -29.12 2.94 -18.93
C PRO A 311 -30.26 2.74 -17.94
N LEU A 312 -30.61 1.48 -17.67
CA LEU A 312 -31.56 1.13 -16.64
C LEU A 312 -30.92 1.42 -15.28
N PRO A 313 -31.62 2.12 -14.37
CA PRO A 313 -31.07 2.46 -13.06
C PRO A 313 -30.86 1.20 -12.22
N GLU A 314 -29.99 1.32 -11.21
CA GLU A 314 -29.74 0.26 -10.23
C GLU A 314 -31.04 -0.20 -9.55
N GLY A 315 -31.08 -1.48 -9.15
CA GLY A 315 -32.21 -2.06 -8.44
C GLY A 315 -33.47 -2.32 -9.28
N THR A 316 -33.45 -2.03 -10.59
CA THR A 316 -34.64 -2.23 -11.45
C THR A 316 -34.99 -3.71 -11.62
N ILE A 317 -34.00 -4.57 -11.88
CA ILE A 317 -34.23 -6.01 -12.04
C ILE A 317 -34.33 -6.67 -10.66
N THR A 318 -35.53 -7.11 -10.30
CA THR A 318 -35.85 -7.69 -8.98
C THR A 318 -36.36 -9.13 -9.02
N LYS A 319 -36.82 -9.61 -10.19
CA LYS A 319 -37.47 -10.92 -10.34
C LYS A 319 -37.09 -11.59 -11.66
N LEU A 320 -37.10 -12.93 -11.67
CA LEU A 320 -37.01 -13.73 -12.89
C LEU A 320 -38.32 -13.71 -13.66
N LEU A 321 -38.24 -13.88 -14.98
CA LEU A 321 -39.41 -14.13 -15.82
C LEU A 321 -40.10 -15.44 -15.42
N ASN A 322 -39.32 -16.52 -15.35
CA ASN A 322 -39.76 -17.82 -14.85
C ASN A 322 -39.23 -17.99 -13.43
N PRO A 323 -40.08 -18.05 -12.39
CA PRO A 323 -39.63 -18.16 -11.01
C PRO A 323 -38.98 -19.52 -10.75
N GLU A 324 -37.86 -19.52 -10.03
CA GLU A 324 -37.13 -20.72 -9.62
C GLU A 324 -37.04 -20.77 -8.10
N SER A 325 -37.50 -21.86 -7.47
CA SER A 325 -37.60 -21.97 -6.02
C SER A 325 -36.24 -21.98 -5.31
N ALA A 326 -35.16 -22.34 -6.00
CA ALA A 326 -33.80 -22.30 -5.48
C ALA A 326 -33.25 -20.86 -5.35
N VAL A 327 -33.84 -19.89 -6.06
CA VAL A 327 -33.37 -18.50 -6.07
C VAL A 327 -34.19 -17.67 -5.08
N LYS A 328 -33.57 -17.28 -3.96
CA LYS A 328 -34.22 -16.48 -2.92
C LYS A 328 -34.46 -15.02 -3.32
N LYS A 329 -33.49 -14.39 -3.99
CA LYS A 329 -33.51 -12.97 -4.36
C LYS A 329 -32.59 -12.72 -5.54
N ILE A 330 -32.99 -11.77 -6.40
CA ILE A 330 -32.12 -11.20 -7.43
C ILE A 330 -32.01 -9.71 -7.17
N THR A 331 -30.80 -9.20 -7.36
CA THR A 331 -30.48 -7.77 -7.22
C THR A 331 -29.56 -7.35 -8.34
N GLN A 332 -29.88 -6.21 -8.96
CA GLN A 332 -29.00 -5.51 -9.87
C GLN A 332 -28.32 -4.36 -9.10
N PRO A 333 -27.06 -4.51 -8.66
CA PRO A 333 -26.40 -3.49 -7.84
C PRO A 333 -26.00 -2.23 -8.61
N TYR A 334 -25.85 -2.29 -9.94
CA TYR A 334 -25.36 -1.18 -10.76
C TYR A 334 -26.23 -0.96 -12.00
N ALA A 335 -26.20 0.25 -12.55
CA ALA A 335 -26.90 0.58 -13.78
C ALA A 335 -26.42 -0.28 -14.97
N THR A 336 -27.27 -0.48 -15.97
CA THR A 336 -26.84 -1.18 -17.20
C THR A 336 -25.90 -0.32 -18.03
N PHE A 337 -25.05 -0.98 -18.82
CA PHE A 337 -24.03 -0.33 -19.64
C PHE A 337 -24.00 -0.90 -21.06
N GLY A 338 -23.37 -0.16 -21.99
CA GLY A 338 -23.11 -0.61 -23.36
C GLY A 338 -24.31 -0.58 -24.31
N GLY A 339 -25.47 -0.11 -23.86
CA GLY A 339 -26.63 0.10 -24.72
C GLY A 339 -26.42 1.25 -25.71
N GLN A 340 -26.87 1.06 -26.95
CA GLN A 340 -26.84 2.09 -28.00
C GLN A 340 -28.22 2.21 -28.65
N ALA A 341 -28.60 3.42 -29.04
CA ALA A 341 -29.80 3.65 -29.85
C ALA A 341 -29.65 3.02 -31.23
N ALA A 342 -30.78 2.79 -31.90
CA ALA A 342 -30.75 2.48 -33.32
C ALA A 342 -30.02 3.60 -34.11
N GLU A 343 -29.12 3.18 -34.99
CA GLU A 343 -28.31 4.09 -35.81
C GLU A 343 -29.22 4.97 -36.69
N PRO A 344 -29.11 6.31 -36.61
CA PRO A 344 -29.88 7.19 -37.47
C PRO A 344 -29.33 7.17 -38.91
N PRO A 345 -30.14 7.49 -39.93
CA PRO A 345 -29.74 7.38 -41.34
C PRO A 345 -28.47 8.16 -41.70
N GLY A 346 -28.28 9.35 -41.13
CA GLY A 346 -27.07 10.16 -41.37
C GLY A 346 -25.79 9.46 -40.92
N HIS A 347 -25.80 8.86 -39.72
CA HIS A 347 -24.66 8.09 -39.21
C HIS A 347 -24.41 6.83 -40.04
N PHE A 348 -25.48 6.15 -40.47
CA PHE A 348 -25.38 5.00 -41.37
C PHE A 348 -24.66 5.33 -42.68
N TYR A 349 -24.99 6.45 -43.34
CA TYR A 349 -24.31 6.86 -44.57
C TYR A 349 -22.84 7.20 -44.34
N THR A 350 -22.52 7.85 -43.22
CA THR A 350 -21.13 8.12 -42.83
C THR A 350 -20.39 6.81 -42.61
N ARG A 351 -20.90 5.93 -41.76
CA ARG A 351 -20.29 4.63 -41.45
C ARG A 351 -20.09 3.78 -42.70
N ALA A 352 -21.10 3.69 -43.58
CA ALA A 352 -20.99 2.95 -44.84
C ALA A 352 -19.91 3.55 -45.76
N SER A 353 -19.84 4.88 -45.87
CA SER A 353 -18.84 5.56 -46.69
C SER A 353 -17.42 5.37 -46.13
N GLU A 354 -17.25 5.50 -44.82
CA GLU A 354 -15.98 5.25 -44.14
C GLU A 354 -15.57 3.78 -44.34
N ARG A 355 -16.48 2.84 -44.09
CA ARG A 355 -16.27 1.40 -44.27
C ARG A 355 -15.83 1.01 -45.68
N LEU A 356 -16.44 1.59 -46.71
CA LEU A 356 -16.08 1.34 -48.10
C LEU A 356 -14.68 1.88 -48.45
N ARG A 357 -14.27 2.97 -47.80
CA ARG A 357 -12.95 3.57 -47.98
C ARG A 357 -11.85 2.73 -47.33
N HIS A 358 -11.94 2.46 -46.02
CA HIS A 358 -10.89 1.74 -45.30
C HIS A 358 -10.97 0.21 -45.46
N LYS A 359 -12.10 -0.33 -45.97
CA LYS A 359 -12.31 -1.76 -46.25
C LYS A 359 -11.96 -2.68 -45.08
N ASN A 360 -12.24 -2.22 -43.85
CA ASN A 360 -11.90 -2.92 -42.61
C ASN A 360 -10.40 -3.18 -42.39
N ARG A 361 -9.52 -2.34 -42.93
CA ARG A 361 -8.07 -2.45 -42.76
C ARG A 361 -7.49 -1.11 -42.34
N ALA A 362 -6.60 -1.14 -41.36
CA ALA A 362 -5.91 0.05 -40.87
C ALA A 362 -4.61 0.25 -41.68
N ILE A 363 -4.66 1.07 -42.73
CA ILE A 363 -3.52 1.32 -43.64
C ILE A 363 -3.08 2.77 -43.56
N THR A 364 -3.96 3.70 -43.89
CA THR A 364 -3.67 5.15 -43.85
C THR A 364 -3.97 5.73 -42.48
N LEU A 365 -3.34 6.84 -42.10
CA LEU A 365 -3.56 7.51 -40.80
C LEU A 365 -5.05 7.73 -40.48
N TRP A 366 -5.81 8.15 -41.50
CA TRP A 366 -7.24 8.39 -41.39
C TRP A 366 -8.03 7.12 -41.09
N ASP A 367 -7.62 5.97 -41.64
CA ASP A 367 -8.29 4.69 -41.41
C ASP A 367 -8.19 4.28 -39.93
N TYR A 368 -7.02 4.45 -39.30
CA TYR A 368 -6.86 4.20 -37.86
C TYR A 368 -7.78 5.10 -37.04
N GLU A 369 -7.76 6.40 -37.31
CA GLU A 369 -8.54 7.39 -36.56
C GLU A 369 -10.04 7.06 -36.64
N ARG A 370 -10.58 6.78 -37.84
CA ARG A 370 -12.01 6.49 -38.02
C ARG A 370 -12.44 5.13 -37.50
N MET A 371 -11.63 4.09 -37.69
CA MET A 371 -11.94 2.77 -37.14
C MET A 371 -12.04 2.79 -35.61
N VAL A 372 -11.17 3.56 -34.93
CA VAL A 372 -11.24 3.69 -33.46
C VAL A 372 -12.45 4.51 -33.03
N LEU A 373 -12.73 5.65 -33.69
CA LEU A 373 -13.89 6.48 -33.35
C LEU A 373 -15.23 5.76 -33.59
N GLU A 374 -15.33 4.92 -34.64
CA GLU A 374 -16.52 4.10 -34.90
C GLU A 374 -16.70 3.02 -33.82
N ALA A 375 -15.62 2.32 -33.45
CA ALA A 375 -15.70 1.19 -32.52
C ALA A 375 -15.83 1.60 -31.05
N PHE A 376 -15.32 2.78 -30.66
CA PHE A 376 -15.24 3.22 -29.27
C PHE A 376 -15.91 4.61 -29.07
N PRO A 377 -17.22 4.65 -28.77
CA PRO A 377 -17.94 5.90 -28.56
C PRO A 377 -17.49 6.71 -27.33
N SER A 378 -16.79 6.09 -26.38
CA SER A 378 -16.22 6.79 -25.23
C SER A 378 -15.03 7.68 -25.58
N ILE A 379 -14.46 7.52 -26.76
CA ILE A 379 -13.30 8.29 -27.24
C ILE A 379 -13.80 9.53 -27.98
N HIS A 380 -13.35 10.70 -27.53
CA HIS A 380 -13.67 11.97 -28.17
C HIS A 380 -12.81 12.21 -29.40
N LYS A 381 -11.50 11.96 -29.28
CA LYS A 381 -10.54 12.24 -30.34
C LYS A 381 -9.46 11.18 -30.41
N VAL A 382 -9.07 10.85 -31.63
CA VAL A 382 -7.97 9.94 -31.93
C VAL A 382 -7.03 10.63 -32.90
N LYS A 383 -5.73 10.51 -32.64
CA LYS A 383 -4.70 10.92 -33.59
C LYS A 383 -3.75 9.78 -33.86
N CYS A 384 -3.58 9.46 -35.14
CA CYS A 384 -2.56 8.51 -35.57
C CYS A 384 -1.31 9.25 -35.99
N LEU A 385 -0.16 8.85 -35.45
CA LEU A 385 1.17 9.36 -35.79
C LEU A 385 1.99 8.24 -36.43
N ASN A 386 2.46 8.46 -37.66
CA ASN A 386 3.34 7.55 -38.37
C ASN A 386 4.80 7.71 -37.91
N HIS A 387 5.59 6.65 -38.09
CA HIS A 387 7.02 6.62 -37.83
C HIS A 387 7.44 6.99 -36.40
N LEU A 388 6.48 6.98 -35.46
CA LEU A 388 6.72 7.30 -34.08
C LEU A 388 6.89 6.02 -33.28
N ARG A 389 8.10 5.78 -32.79
CA ARG A 389 8.38 4.70 -31.84
C ARG A 389 8.29 5.24 -30.43
N TYR A 390 7.44 4.59 -29.64
CA TYR A 390 7.43 4.72 -28.19
C TYR A 390 8.42 3.73 -27.57
N GLU A 391 9.30 4.23 -26.71
CA GLU A 391 10.18 3.44 -25.87
C GLU A 391 10.12 3.97 -24.43
N GLN A 392 10.12 3.05 -23.47
CA GLN A 392 10.10 3.39 -22.06
C GLN A 392 11.40 2.94 -21.42
N SER A 393 12.17 3.91 -20.92
CA SER A 393 13.40 3.67 -20.16
C SER A 393 13.17 4.15 -18.73
N GLY A 394 12.91 3.19 -17.83
CA GLY A 394 12.52 3.49 -16.45
C GLY A 394 11.25 4.33 -16.35
N SER A 395 11.36 5.51 -15.72
CA SER A 395 10.28 6.49 -15.57
C SER A 395 10.14 7.46 -16.76
N THR A 396 11.11 7.47 -17.67
CA THR A 396 11.13 8.40 -18.80
C THR A 396 10.53 7.79 -20.05
N ARG A 397 9.69 8.59 -20.73
CA ARG A 397 9.08 8.23 -22.01
C ARG A 397 9.87 8.87 -23.12
N ILE A 398 10.38 8.04 -24.01
CA ILE A 398 11.17 8.50 -25.14
C ILE A 398 10.36 8.23 -26.40
N TYR A 399 9.98 9.30 -27.07
CA TYR A 399 9.35 9.27 -28.38
C TYR A 399 10.41 9.52 -29.44
N ARG A 400 10.59 8.58 -30.36
CA ARG A 400 11.51 8.72 -31.50
C ARG A 400 10.70 8.88 -32.78
N GLU A 401 10.74 10.08 -33.35
CA GLU A 401 9.89 10.51 -34.48
C GLU A 401 10.34 9.97 -35.86
N LEU A 402 11.45 9.23 -35.91
CA LEU A 402 12.06 8.70 -37.13
C LEU A 402 12.28 7.18 -37.07
N ALA A 403 11.22 6.43 -36.76
CA ALA A 403 11.25 4.98 -36.66
C ALA A 403 10.25 4.31 -37.64
N PRO A 404 10.69 3.90 -38.85
CA PRO A 404 9.81 3.23 -39.81
C PRO A 404 9.25 1.92 -39.27
N GLY A 405 8.03 1.58 -39.69
CA GLY A 405 7.32 0.39 -39.21
C GLY A 405 6.64 0.54 -37.84
N HIS A 406 6.85 1.65 -37.13
CA HIS A 406 6.14 1.98 -35.90
C HIS A 406 5.00 2.95 -36.16
N VAL A 407 3.85 2.70 -35.53
CA VAL A 407 2.66 3.56 -35.57
C VAL A 407 2.21 3.79 -34.14
N THR A 408 2.05 5.05 -33.75
CA THR A 408 1.54 5.42 -32.43
C THR A 408 0.16 6.06 -32.56
N VAL A 409 -0.83 5.51 -31.88
CA VAL A 409 -2.20 6.02 -31.82
C VAL A 409 -2.40 6.65 -30.45
N ILE A 410 -2.79 7.92 -30.45
CA ILE A 410 -3.14 8.69 -29.27
C ILE A 410 -4.66 8.74 -29.18
N ALA A 411 -5.21 8.28 -28.07
CA ALA A 411 -6.64 8.32 -27.80
C ALA A 411 -6.94 9.25 -26.62
N ILE A 412 -7.96 10.10 -26.79
CA ILE A 412 -8.42 11.04 -25.78
C ILE A 412 -9.88 10.73 -25.49
N SER A 413 -10.16 10.37 -24.24
CA SER A 413 -11.51 10.04 -23.78
C SER A 413 -12.40 11.29 -23.71
N ASN A 414 -13.70 11.08 -23.89
CA ASN A 414 -14.68 12.11 -23.58
C ASN A 414 -14.95 12.11 -22.07
N LEU A 415 -14.39 13.07 -21.35
CA LEU A 415 -14.65 13.22 -19.91
C LEU A 415 -15.94 13.97 -19.60
N ARG A 416 -16.68 14.47 -20.62
CA ARG A 416 -17.94 15.17 -20.41
C ARG A 416 -18.93 14.26 -19.67
N ASN A 417 -19.54 14.78 -18.61
CA ASN A 417 -20.49 14.08 -17.73
C ASN A 417 -19.95 12.85 -16.97
N ARG A 418 -18.63 12.65 -16.92
CA ARG A 418 -18.01 11.66 -16.01
C ARG A 418 -17.43 12.41 -14.82
N ASN A 419 -17.53 11.83 -13.61
CA ASN A 419 -16.82 12.29 -12.42
C ASN A 419 -15.31 12.04 -12.61
N ALA A 420 -14.69 12.80 -13.51
CA ALA A 420 -13.29 12.69 -13.83
C ALA A 420 -12.46 13.43 -12.77
N VAL A 421 -11.33 12.84 -12.39
CA VAL A 421 -10.43 13.38 -11.37
C VAL A 421 -9.84 14.74 -11.80
N ASP A 422 -9.62 14.94 -13.10
CA ASP A 422 -9.12 16.20 -13.67
C ASP A 422 -9.70 16.46 -15.09
N PRO A 423 -10.64 17.40 -15.25
CA PRO A 423 -11.21 17.77 -16.55
C PRO A 423 -10.19 18.35 -17.55
N LEU A 424 -9.13 18.99 -17.06
CA LEU A 424 -8.10 19.63 -17.91
C LEU A 424 -7.21 18.59 -18.58
N ARG A 425 -7.12 17.38 -18.00
CA ARG A 425 -6.26 16.29 -18.46
C ARG A 425 -7.09 15.03 -18.74
N PRO A 426 -7.79 14.99 -19.89
CA PRO A 426 -8.56 13.82 -20.30
C PRO A 426 -7.68 12.64 -20.67
N TYR A 427 -7.36 11.82 -19.67
CA TYR A 427 -6.73 10.52 -19.89
C TYR A 427 -7.76 9.46 -20.27
N THR A 428 -7.40 8.63 -21.24
CA THR A 428 -8.12 7.40 -21.53
C THR A 428 -7.70 6.32 -20.54
N SER A 429 -8.66 5.51 -20.07
CA SER A 429 -8.36 4.43 -19.14
C SER A 429 -7.42 3.40 -19.77
N LEU A 430 -6.52 2.80 -18.97
CA LEU A 430 -5.60 1.76 -19.46
C LEU A 430 -6.35 0.56 -20.05
N GLY A 431 -7.52 0.21 -19.48
CA GLY A 431 -8.39 -0.85 -19.99
C GLY A 431 -8.92 -0.57 -21.40
N GLU A 432 -9.41 0.65 -21.66
CA GLU A 432 -9.85 1.06 -23.00
C GLU A 432 -8.69 1.11 -24.00
N LEU A 433 -7.52 1.62 -23.61
CA LEU A 433 -6.32 1.60 -24.48
C LEU A 433 -5.92 0.17 -24.88
N GLY A 434 -6.02 -0.79 -23.95
CA GLY A 434 -5.80 -2.20 -24.23
C GLY A 434 -6.81 -2.76 -25.26
N LYS A 435 -8.10 -2.46 -25.10
CA LYS A 435 -9.13 -2.86 -26.08
C LYS A 435 -8.89 -2.27 -27.45
N ILE A 436 -8.50 -0.99 -27.53
CA ILE A 436 -8.17 -0.31 -28.79
C ILE A 436 -6.97 -0.98 -29.45
N HIS A 437 -5.94 -1.32 -28.67
CA HIS A 437 -4.76 -2.03 -29.16
C HIS A 437 -5.14 -3.38 -29.78
N ASP A 438 -5.89 -4.20 -29.04
CA ASP A 438 -6.28 -5.54 -29.49
C ASP A 438 -7.22 -5.50 -30.70
N PHE A 439 -8.13 -4.52 -30.75
CA PHE A 439 -9.01 -4.26 -31.88
C PHE A 439 -8.20 -3.91 -33.14
N LEU A 440 -7.32 -2.91 -33.06
CA LEU A 440 -6.49 -2.51 -34.20
C LEU A 440 -5.55 -3.63 -34.65
N GLN A 441 -4.98 -4.40 -33.73
CA GLN A 441 -4.07 -5.51 -34.03
C GLN A 441 -4.69 -6.55 -34.99
N GLN A 442 -6.00 -6.77 -34.94
CA GLN A 442 -6.72 -7.68 -35.85
C GLN A 442 -6.85 -7.13 -37.28
N HIS A 443 -6.71 -5.82 -37.46
CA HIS A 443 -6.89 -5.11 -38.73
C HIS A 443 -5.58 -4.62 -39.36
N LEU A 444 -4.45 -4.95 -38.73
CA LEU A 444 -3.12 -4.48 -39.11
C LEU A 444 -2.34 -5.48 -39.98
N SER A 445 -1.37 -4.94 -40.70
CA SER A 445 -0.34 -5.74 -41.37
C SER A 445 0.66 -6.28 -40.35
N CYS A 446 1.20 -7.48 -40.60
CA CYS A 446 2.18 -8.14 -39.73
C CYS A 446 3.51 -7.36 -39.57
N PHE A 447 3.79 -6.39 -40.44
CA PHE A 447 5.00 -5.57 -40.39
C PHE A 447 4.89 -4.35 -39.46
N VAL A 448 3.68 -3.98 -39.02
CA VAL A 448 3.45 -2.77 -38.23
C VAL A 448 3.56 -3.08 -36.75
N LYS A 449 4.35 -2.27 -36.03
CA LYS A 449 4.41 -2.26 -34.57
C LYS A 449 3.53 -1.14 -34.03
N LEU A 450 2.35 -1.50 -33.54
CA LEU A 450 1.37 -0.59 -32.96
C LEU A 450 1.75 -0.18 -31.54
N HIS A 451 1.57 1.09 -31.22
CA HIS A 451 1.61 1.64 -29.86
C HIS A 451 0.33 2.43 -29.62
N VAL A 452 -0.46 2.10 -28.61
CA VAL A 452 -1.65 2.87 -28.23
C VAL A 452 -1.38 3.52 -26.88
N ARG A 453 -1.45 4.86 -26.83
CA ARG A 453 -1.01 5.65 -25.67
C ARG A 453 -1.92 6.84 -25.40
N ASN A 454 -1.82 7.34 -24.17
CA ASN A 454 -2.38 8.62 -23.79
C ASN A 454 -1.47 9.78 -24.24
N PRO A 455 -2.04 10.98 -24.47
CA PRO A 455 -1.25 12.18 -24.75
C PRO A 455 -0.38 12.59 -23.54
N ILE A 456 0.63 13.41 -23.82
CA ILE A 456 1.38 14.10 -22.77
C ILE A 456 0.74 15.47 -22.57
N PHE A 457 0.26 15.77 -21.36
CA PHE A 457 -0.26 17.11 -21.06
C PHE A 457 0.85 17.98 -20.50
N GLU A 458 1.04 19.14 -21.13
CA GLU A 458 2.07 20.12 -20.81
C GLU A 458 1.41 21.38 -20.24
N PRO A 459 1.48 21.62 -18.91
CA PRO A 459 0.82 22.75 -18.30
C PRO A 459 1.51 24.08 -18.61
N ILE A 460 0.71 25.08 -18.94
CA ILE A 460 1.13 26.46 -19.10
C ILE A 460 0.66 27.28 -17.90
N LEU A 461 1.60 27.94 -17.24
CA LEU A 461 1.34 28.86 -16.14
C LEU A 461 1.51 30.29 -16.65
N ALA A 462 0.49 31.12 -16.40
CA ALA A 462 0.58 32.57 -16.58
C ALA A 462 0.89 33.20 -15.22
N ASP A 463 1.89 34.08 -15.18
CA ASP A 463 2.29 34.85 -14.00
C ASP A 463 2.30 36.32 -14.38
N PHE A 464 1.37 37.10 -13.82
CA PHE A 464 1.19 38.51 -14.17
C PHE A 464 0.53 39.32 -13.05
N SER A 465 0.67 40.63 -13.14
CA SER A 465 0.00 41.60 -12.27
C SER A 465 -1.15 42.26 -13.03
N VAL A 466 -2.30 42.47 -12.38
CA VAL A 466 -3.49 43.04 -13.04
C VAL A 466 -4.09 44.15 -12.20
N ARG A 467 -4.58 45.20 -12.87
CA ARG A 467 -5.39 46.24 -12.27
C ARG A 467 -6.84 46.08 -12.68
N PHE A 468 -7.73 46.05 -11.69
CA PHE A 468 -9.18 46.03 -11.91
C PHE A 468 -9.77 47.44 -11.90
N PHE A 469 -10.83 47.66 -12.69
CA PHE A 469 -11.56 48.91 -12.66
C PHE A 469 -12.17 49.20 -11.28
N PRO A 470 -12.38 50.49 -10.92
CA PRO A 470 -12.96 50.86 -9.63
C PRO A 470 -14.40 50.35 -9.51
N GLY A 471 -14.71 49.69 -8.39
CA GLY A 471 -16.04 49.12 -8.11
C GLY A 471 -16.13 47.59 -8.24
N TYR A 472 -15.06 46.93 -8.70
CA TYR A 472 -14.97 45.47 -8.76
C TYR A 472 -14.20 44.89 -7.57
N ASP A 473 -14.65 43.75 -7.04
CA ASP A 473 -13.99 43.02 -5.95
C ASP A 473 -12.78 42.22 -6.48
N GLU A 474 -11.58 42.64 -6.12
CA GLU A 474 -10.32 42.02 -6.56
C GLU A 474 -10.31 40.51 -6.31
N SER A 475 -10.82 40.04 -5.17
CA SER A 475 -10.76 38.62 -4.81
C SER A 475 -11.66 37.74 -5.68
N PHE A 476 -12.86 38.23 -5.99
CA PHE A 476 -13.82 37.55 -6.84
C PHE A 476 -13.33 37.52 -8.29
N TYR A 477 -12.89 38.66 -8.83
CA TYR A 477 -12.45 38.76 -10.23
C TYR A 477 -11.11 38.07 -10.49
N THR A 478 -10.22 37.95 -9.49
CA THR A 478 -9.04 37.09 -9.62
C THR A 478 -9.44 35.62 -9.81
N ASN A 479 -10.42 35.12 -9.06
CA ASN A 479 -10.89 33.74 -9.22
C ASN A 479 -11.63 33.54 -10.56
N LEU A 480 -12.46 34.50 -10.95
CA LEU A 480 -13.16 34.47 -12.24
C LEU A 480 -12.17 34.46 -13.42
N LEU A 481 -11.20 35.37 -13.40
CA LEU A 481 -10.16 35.45 -14.43
C LEU A 481 -9.36 34.15 -14.53
N ASN A 482 -9.04 33.52 -13.39
CA ASN A 482 -8.37 32.23 -13.38
C ASN A 482 -9.20 31.14 -14.09
N GLU A 483 -10.52 31.11 -13.90
CA GLU A 483 -11.41 30.17 -14.59
C GLU A 483 -11.59 30.50 -16.08
N GLU A 484 -11.62 31.78 -16.44
CA GLU A 484 -11.71 32.22 -17.84
C GLU A 484 -10.42 31.90 -18.62
N ILE A 485 -9.25 32.09 -18.01
CA ILE A 485 -7.97 31.66 -18.61
C ILE A 485 -7.94 30.14 -18.81
N LYS A 486 -8.45 29.36 -17.84
CA LYS A 486 -8.58 27.90 -18.00
C LYS A 486 -9.46 27.54 -19.20
N ARG A 487 -10.60 28.21 -19.34
CA ARG A 487 -11.51 27.98 -20.48
C ARG A 487 -10.85 28.32 -21.81
N PHE A 488 -10.14 29.45 -21.87
CA PHE A 488 -9.43 29.88 -23.08
C PHE A 488 -8.31 28.92 -23.49
N LEU A 489 -7.51 28.43 -22.54
CA LEU A 489 -6.40 27.51 -22.82
C LEU A 489 -6.84 26.06 -23.03
N SER A 490 -7.99 25.67 -22.49
CA SER A 490 -8.51 24.30 -22.58
C SER A 490 -10.02 24.27 -22.85
N PRO A 491 -10.44 24.73 -24.04
CA PRO A 491 -11.85 24.88 -24.38
C PRO A 491 -12.59 23.54 -24.41
N TRP A 492 -11.91 22.46 -24.79
CA TRP A 492 -12.48 21.10 -24.81
C TRP A 492 -12.97 20.61 -23.44
N ALA A 493 -12.46 21.16 -22.34
CA ALA A 493 -12.87 20.80 -20.99
C ALA A 493 -14.24 21.39 -20.61
N PHE A 494 -14.70 22.44 -21.30
CA PHE A 494 -15.89 23.21 -20.91
C PHE A 494 -16.91 23.39 -22.04
N GLU A 495 -16.48 23.59 -23.28
CA GLU A 495 -17.36 23.89 -24.42
C GLU A 495 -17.60 22.68 -25.32
N GLU A 496 -18.82 22.58 -25.85
CA GLU A 496 -19.22 21.52 -26.78
C GLU A 496 -18.78 21.84 -28.21
N GLY A 497 -17.91 20.98 -28.77
CA GLY A 497 -17.55 21.00 -30.19
C GLY A 497 -16.17 21.59 -30.52
N GLU A 498 -15.48 22.14 -29.53
CA GLU A 498 -14.09 22.61 -29.66
C GLU A 498 -13.10 21.45 -29.76
N ASP A 499 -12.16 21.58 -30.70
CA ASP A 499 -11.40 20.46 -31.25
C ASP A 499 -9.95 20.45 -30.71
N ILE A 500 -9.53 19.38 -30.03
CA ILE A 500 -8.20 19.32 -29.37
C ILE A 500 -7.08 19.24 -30.40
N SER A 501 -6.17 20.22 -30.47
CA SER A 501 -5.00 20.17 -31.35
C SER A 501 -3.76 19.59 -30.65
N LEU A 502 -3.18 18.53 -31.21
CA LEU A 502 -1.88 17.99 -30.79
C LEU A 502 -0.74 18.77 -31.43
N GLY A 503 0.35 19.00 -30.70
CA GLY A 503 1.51 19.74 -31.21
C GLY A 503 1.23 21.23 -31.46
N GLY A 504 0.26 21.80 -30.74
CA GLY A 504 -0.14 23.21 -30.89
C GLY A 504 0.90 24.21 -30.38
N LYS A 505 0.70 25.47 -30.73
CA LYS A 505 1.48 26.62 -30.26
C LYS A 505 0.55 27.64 -29.60
N VAL A 506 0.93 28.15 -28.44
CA VAL A 506 0.20 29.20 -27.73
C VAL A 506 1.06 30.45 -27.70
N TYR A 507 0.54 31.54 -28.25
CA TYR A 507 1.21 32.84 -28.27
C TYR A 507 0.86 33.64 -27.02
N LYS A 508 1.87 34.24 -26.40
CA LYS A 508 1.73 35.15 -25.25
C LYS A 508 0.81 36.32 -25.57
N SER A 509 0.93 36.90 -26.76
CA SER A 509 0.09 38.00 -27.24
C SER A 509 -1.40 37.64 -27.31
N ALA A 510 -1.74 36.40 -27.66
CA ALA A 510 -3.14 35.97 -27.74
C ALA A 510 -3.78 35.92 -26.34
N LEU A 511 -3.03 35.44 -25.34
CA LEU A 511 -3.46 35.46 -23.94
C LEU A 511 -3.58 36.89 -23.39
N ILE A 512 -2.62 37.76 -23.68
CA ILE A 512 -2.66 39.17 -23.25
C ILE A 512 -3.90 39.84 -23.83
N ASN A 513 -4.14 39.70 -25.13
CA ASN A 513 -5.32 40.28 -25.79
C ASN A 513 -6.63 39.76 -25.17
N PHE A 514 -6.73 38.45 -24.90
CA PHE A 514 -7.89 37.87 -24.24
C PHE A 514 -8.14 38.45 -22.83
N ILE A 515 -7.07 38.72 -22.08
CA ILE A 515 -7.17 39.30 -20.73
C ILE A 515 -7.54 40.78 -20.81
N GLU A 516 -6.94 41.56 -21.72
CA GLU A 516 -7.26 42.98 -21.89
C GLU A 516 -8.70 43.22 -22.39
N GLU A 517 -9.27 42.28 -23.15
CA GLU A 517 -10.65 42.37 -23.62
C GLU A 517 -11.71 42.16 -22.50
N GLN A 518 -11.31 41.74 -21.30
CA GLN A 518 -12.25 41.52 -20.20
C GLN A 518 -12.80 42.84 -19.64
N PRO A 519 -14.13 42.95 -19.42
CA PRO A 519 -14.78 44.23 -19.08
C PRO A 519 -14.41 44.78 -17.69
N TYR A 520 -13.76 43.98 -16.85
CA TYR A 520 -13.39 44.32 -15.47
C TYR A 520 -11.90 44.67 -15.31
N ILE A 521 -11.11 44.58 -16.37
CA ILE A 521 -9.65 44.80 -16.37
C ILE A 521 -9.32 46.18 -16.95
N ASP A 522 -8.48 46.93 -16.24
CA ASP A 522 -7.97 48.24 -16.66
C ASP A 522 -6.66 48.06 -17.44
N TYR A 523 -5.66 47.41 -16.84
CA TYR A 523 -4.39 47.09 -17.49
C TYR A 523 -3.69 45.88 -16.86
N VAL A 524 -2.72 45.32 -17.59
CA VAL A 524 -1.88 44.17 -17.19
C VAL A 524 -0.40 44.59 -17.16
N GLU A 525 0.34 44.17 -16.13
CA GLU A 525 1.78 44.39 -15.98
C GLU A 525 2.53 43.06 -15.78
N ASP A 526 3.82 43.05 -16.14
CA ASP A 526 4.77 41.95 -15.89
C ASP A 526 4.30 40.55 -16.35
N PHE A 527 3.64 40.45 -17.50
CA PHE A 527 3.12 39.18 -18.00
C PHE A 527 4.24 38.21 -18.39
N LYS A 528 4.26 37.05 -17.74
CA LYS A 528 5.20 35.94 -17.99
C LYS A 528 4.44 34.67 -18.30
N LEU A 529 4.86 34.00 -19.36
CA LEU A 529 4.29 32.72 -19.78
C LEU A 529 5.29 31.59 -19.53
N ILE A 530 5.01 30.75 -18.54
CA ILE A 530 5.92 29.73 -18.03
C ILE A 530 5.47 28.35 -18.48
N HIS A 531 6.37 27.61 -19.13
CA HIS A 531 6.12 26.23 -19.54
C HIS A 531 6.56 25.25 -18.44
N GLN A 532 5.60 24.60 -17.78
CA GLN A 532 5.85 23.70 -16.65
C GLN A 532 6.24 22.28 -17.09
N ILE A 533 7.32 22.17 -17.87
CA ILE A 533 7.99 20.89 -18.14
C ILE A 533 9.13 20.64 -17.13
N ASN A 534 9.77 19.48 -17.17
CA ASN A 534 10.96 19.17 -16.36
C ASN A 534 12.20 19.15 -17.25
N PRO A 535 13.12 20.14 -17.17
CA PRO A 535 13.13 21.33 -16.29
C PRO A 535 12.20 22.46 -16.78
N PRO A 536 11.63 23.29 -15.88
CA PRO A 536 10.67 24.32 -16.25
C PRO A 536 11.35 25.37 -17.13
N GLN A 537 10.71 25.70 -18.25
CA GLN A 537 11.23 26.77 -19.10
C GLN A 537 10.66 28.11 -18.64
N PRO A 538 11.51 29.15 -18.51
CA PRO A 538 11.07 30.49 -18.10
C PRO A 538 10.25 31.17 -19.20
N ASP A 539 9.94 32.46 -19.01
CA ASP A 539 9.11 33.28 -19.90
C ASP A 539 9.46 33.13 -21.39
N GLN A 540 8.45 32.80 -22.20
CA GLN A 540 8.55 32.67 -23.65
C GLN A 540 7.41 33.40 -24.36
N GLU A 541 7.72 34.00 -25.52
CA GLU A 541 6.73 34.68 -26.37
C GLU A 541 5.74 33.72 -27.04
N ALA A 542 6.19 32.50 -27.33
CA ALA A 542 5.35 31.43 -27.85
C ALA A 542 5.79 30.11 -27.22
N ILE A 543 4.86 29.40 -26.60
CA ILE A 543 5.09 28.04 -26.10
C ILE A 543 4.69 27.06 -27.19
N GLU A 544 5.63 26.20 -27.55
CA GLU A 544 5.40 25.07 -28.46
C GLU A 544 5.41 23.77 -27.66
N ALA A 545 4.49 22.87 -28.01
CA ALA A 545 4.46 21.52 -27.45
C ALA A 545 5.80 20.78 -27.69
N SER A 546 6.32 20.12 -26.66
CA SER A 546 7.67 19.51 -26.74
C SER A 546 7.73 18.29 -27.67
N THR A 547 6.61 17.60 -27.87
CA THR A 547 6.49 16.46 -28.78
C THR A 547 5.21 16.52 -29.60
N LEU A 548 5.15 15.78 -30.71
CA LEU A 548 3.92 15.61 -31.49
C LEU A 548 2.77 14.93 -30.72
N CYS A 549 3.09 14.27 -29.59
CA CYS A 549 2.11 13.66 -28.69
C CYS A 549 1.61 14.58 -27.59
N SER A 550 2.19 15.78 -27.49
CA SER A 550 1.93 16.71 -26.41
C SER A 550 0.74 17.62 -26.72
N ILE A 551 -0.03 17.90 -25.68
CA ILE A 551 -1.15 18.83 -25.67
C ILE A 551 -0.85 19.87 -24.61
N LEU A 552 -0.84 21.13 -25.03
CA LEU A 552 -0.70 22.26 -24.12
C LEU A 552 -2.00 22.42 -23.35
N VAL A 553 -1.93 22.51 -22.02
CA VAL A 553 -3.11 22.64 -21.14
C VAL A 553 -2.92 23.77 -20.16
N SER A 554 -4.02 24.29 -19.61
CA SER A 554 -3.96 25.28 -18.54
C SER A 554 -3.38 24.67 -17.25
N ALA A 555 -2.60 25.45 -16.51
CA ALA A 555 -2.31 25.12 -15.11
C ALA A 555 -3.60 25.21 -14.27
N GLY A 556 -3.69 24.40 -13.20
CA GLY A 556 -4.85 24.42 -12.31
C GLY A 556 -5.04 25.74 -11.55
N GLN A 557 -3.98 26.52 -11.38
CA GLN A 557 -4.02 27.86 -10.81
C GLN A 557 -2.93 28.72 -11.43
N HIS A 558 -3.31 29.89 -11.94
CA HIS A 558 -2.43 30.92 -12.46
C HIS A 558 -1.98 31.87 -11.35
N LYS A 559 -0.82 32.51 -11.50
CA LYS A 559 -0.31 33.49 -10.55
C LYS A 559 -0.79 34.88 -10.97
N ILE A 560 -1.85 35.35 -10.33
CA ILE A 560 -2.49 36.63 -10.64
C ILE A 560 -2.32 37.53 -9.42
N ASN A 561 -1.53 38.59 -9.55
CA ASN A 561 -1.28 39.54 -8.47
C ASN A 561 -2.10 40.83 -8.69
N PRO A 562 -3.13 41.11 -7.87
CA PRO A 562 -3.88 42.36 -8.00
C PRO A 562 -3.04 43.56 -7.58
N ILE A 563 -2.97 44.57 -8.43
CA ILE A 563 -2.33 45.85 -8.14
C ILE A 563 -3.33 46.69 -7.35
N LYS A 564 -3.01 46.98 -6.09
CA LYS A 564 -3.80 47.89 -5.26
C LYS A 564 -3.72 49.29 -5.84
N GLY A 565 -4.86 49.90 -6.08
CA GLY A 565 -4.94 51.29 -6.51
C GLY A 565 -4.22 52.17 -5.49
N VAL A 566 -3.23 52.93 -5.95
CA VAL A 566 -2.73 54.06 -5.19
C VAL A 566 -3.90 55.04 -5.10
N GLU A 567 -4.40 55.31 -3.88
CA GLU A 567 -5.25 56.47 -3.66
C GLU A 567 -4.51 57.64 -4.27
N SER A 568 -5.06 58.22 -5.33
CA SER A 568 -4.48 59.38 -5.97
C SER A 568 -4.32 60.44 -4.88
N SER A 569 -3.10 60.60 -4.38
CA SER A 569 -2.70 61.84 -3.75
C SER A 569 -2.93 62.87 -4.84
N ALA A 570 -4.04 63.62 -4.72
CA ALA A 570 -4.31 64.74 -5.58
C ALA A 570 -2.99 65.51 -5.67
N LEU A 571 -2.44 65.61 -6.88
CA LEU A 571 -1.37 66.54 -7.15
C LEU A 571 -1.97 67.90 -6.81
N GLY A 572 -1.71 68.36 -5.58
CA GLY A 572 -2.02 69.70 -5.16
C GLY A 572 -1.17 70.60 -6.00
N GLU A 573 -1.74 71.10 -7.11
CA GLU A 573 -1.25 72.31 -7.73
C GLU A 573 -1.35 73.40 -6.66
N ASP A 574 -0.25 73.65 -5.96
CA ASP A 574 -0.10 74.79 -5.08
C ASP A 574 -0.07 76.05 -5.96
N CYS A 575 -1.26 76.50 -6.35
CA CYS A 575 -1.44 77.74 -7.08
C CYS A 575 -1.15 78.86 -6.08
N GLY A 576 0.13 79.27 -6.00
CA GLY A 576 0.74 80.14 -4.99
C GLY A 576 0.08 81.50 -4.77
N CYS A 577 -1.16 81.49 -4.29
CA CYS A 577 -1.96 82.64 -3.94
C CYS A 577 -2.10 82.70 -2.43
N SER A 578 -0.99 82.91 -1.73
CA SER A 578 -1.03 83.36 -0.34
C SER A 578 -1.58 84.79 -0.30
N ARG A 579 -2.81 84.95 0.18
CA ARG A 579 -3.38 86.26 0.52
C ARG A 579 -2.55 86.87 1.63
N GLN A 580 -1.77 87.89 1.33
CA GLN A 580 -1.29 88.84 2.32
C GLN A 580 -2.49 89.53 2.97
N THR A 581 -2.84 89.13 4.18
CA THR A 581 -3.67 89.94 5.07
C THR A 581 -2.82 91.07 5.64
N THR A 582 -2.94 92.24 5.03
CA THR A 582 -2.57 93.53 5.59
C THR A 582 -3.68 94.05 6.52
N GLU A 583 -3.22 94.64 7.64
CA GLU A 583 -3.89 95.61 8.52
C GLU A 583 -5.07 95.06 9.39
N LYS A 584 -5.13 95.31 10.70
CA LYS A 584 -4.82 96.54 11.45
C LYS A 584 -4.69 96.25 12.94
#